data_AF-A0A7R9B8I0-F1
#
_entry.id   AF-A0A7R9B8I0-F1
#
_cell.length_a   1.000
_cell.length_b   1.000
_cell.length_c   1.000
_cell.angle_alpha   90.00
_cell.angle_beta   90.00
_cell.angle_gamma   90.00
#
_symmetry.space_group_name_H-M   'P 1'
#
loop_
_entity.id
_entity.type
_entity.pdbx_description
1 polymer ?
#
loop_
_entity_poly.entity_id
_entity_poly.type
_entity_poly.pdbx_seq_one_letter_code
_entity_poly.pdbx_strand_id
1 'polypeptide(L)'
;MQTMIGQLQREEDSMCGHRGFLPGTDQQTFQIIVPPQLRTYYRRVMSPISSIIQTTNRLSMGTASGLRSKMAVENVDKSVQAYHSMNRFLSAFLEHTLKDLNYDVRDKLFMESLLDIEFTETSDQGVFYSET
;
A
#
# COMPACT_ATOMS: atom_id res chain seq x y z
N MET A 1 3.58 -19.90 -9.75
CA MET A 1 3.80 -18.53 -9.27
C MET A 1 4.82 -17.90 -10.19
N GLN A 2 4.48 -16.85 -10.94
CA GLN A 2 5.46 -16.19 -11.81
C GLN A 2 6.43 -15.40 -10.94
N THR A 3 7.73 -15.54 -11.21
CA THR A 3 8.77 -14.80 -10.51
C THR A 3 8.74 -13.34 -10.92
N MET A 4 9.23 -12.43 -10.06
CA MET A 4 9.38 -11.00 -10.37
C MET A 4 10.12 -10.80 -11.70
N ILE A 5 11.13 -11.61 -11.96
CA ILE A 5 11.92 -11.57 -13.20
C ILE A 5 11.08 -11.91 -14.44
N GLY A 6 10.15 -12.86 -14.34
CA GLY A 6 9.26 -13.20 -15.45
C GLY A 6 8.20 -12.13 -15.73
N GLN A 7 7.86 -11.29 -14.75
CA GLN A 7 7.00 -10.13 -14.95
C GLN A 7 7.74 -9.02 -15.70
N LEU A 8 9.00 -8.76 -15.33
CA LEU A 8 9.85 -7.75 -15.98
C LEU A 8 10.12 -8.09 -17.47
N GLN A 9 10.40 -9.36 -17.77
CA GLN A 9 10.59 -9.80 -19.17
C GLN A 9 9.32 -9.59 -20.01
N ARG A 10 8.14 -9.85 -19.45
CA ARG A 10 6.89 -9.59 -20.18
C ARG A 10 6.60 -8.12 -20.42
N GLU A 11 7.03 -7.25 -19.50
CA GLU A 11 6.93 -5.81 -19.73
C GLU A 11 7.86 -5.37 -20.85
N GLU A 12 9.10 -5.89 -20.90
CA GLU A 12 10.03 -5.66 -22.01
C GLU A 12 9.45 -6.13 -23.35
N ASP A 13 8.83 -7.31 -23.36
CA ASP A 13 8.20 -7.89 -24.56
C ASP A 13 6.79 -7.30 -24.87
N SER A 14 6.33 -6.29 -24.12
CA SER A 14 4.98 -5.70 -24.23
C SER A 14 3.83 -6.74 -24.16
N MET A 15 4.05 -7.85 -23.45
CA MET A 15 3.08 -8.94 -23.27
C MET A 15 2.22 -8.79 -22.00
N CYS A 16 2.16 -7.60 -21.42
CA CYS A 16 1.28 -7.27 -20.30
C CYS A 16 0.68 -5.87 -20.48
N GLY A 17 -0.35 -5.57 -19.68
CA GLY A 17 -0.90 -4.22 -19.62
C GLY A 17 0.18 -3.20 -19.27
N HIS A 18 0.10 -2.02 -19.89
CA HIS A 18 1.02 -0.93 -19.58
C HIS A 18 0.81 -0.48 -18.13
N ARG A 19 1.89 -0.15 -17.44
CA ARG A 19 1.84 0.32 -16.04
C ARG A 19 1.21 1.70 -15.98
N GLY A 20 0.34 1.94 -15.00
CA GLY A 20 -0.24 3.25 -14.74
C GLY A 20 -1.71 3.16 -14.36
N PHE A 21 -2.28 4.27 -13.87
CA PHE A 21 -3.71 4.38 -13.60
C PHE A 21 -4.54 4.77 -14.82
N LEU A 22 -3.92 5.43 -15.79
CA LEU A 22 -4.58 5.94 -16.98
C LEU A 22 -4.23 5.05 -18.20
N PRO A 23 -5.23 4.67 -19.01
CA PRO A 23 -4.97 3.87 -20.20
C PRO A 23 -4.20 4.68 -21.24
N GLY A 24 -3.14 4.09 -21.81
CA GLY A 24 -2.38 4.69 -22.91
C GLY A 24 -1.43 5.82 -22.50
N THR A 25 -1.12 5.96 -21.21
CA THR A 25 -0.09 6.88 -20.72
C THR A 25 1.07 6.10 -20.11
N ASP A 26 2.29 6.63 -20.25
CA ASP A 26 3.49 6.11 -19.58
C ASP A 26 3.68 6.69 -18.17
N GLN A 27 2.72 7.50 -17.71
CA GLN A 27 2.81 8.20 -16.43
C GLN A 27 2.55 7.24 -15.27
N GLN A 28 3.58 7.07 -14.44
CA GLN A 28 3.59 6.11 -13.32
C GLN A 28 3.66 6.79 -11.95
N THR A 29 3.85 8.10 -11.91
CA THR A 29 3.96 8.88 -10.67
C THR A 29 2.73 9.73 -10.46
N PHE A 30 2.16 9.65 -9.27
CA PHE A 30 0.95 10.35 -8.90
C PHE A 30 1.06 10.85 -7.46
N GLN A 31 0.53 12.04 -7.20
CA GLN A 31 0.36 12.56 -5.85
C GLN A 31 -1.02 12.17 -5.35
N ILE A 32 -1.12 11.61 -4.14
CA ILE A 32 -2.40 11.09 -3.62
C ILE A 32 -2.88 11.89 -2.41
N ILE A 33 -4.14 12.34 -2.45
CA ILE A 33 -4.90 12.65 -1.24
C ILE A 33 -5.48 11.34 -0.71
N VAL A 34 -4.93 10.87 0.41
CA VAL A 34 -5.32 9.60 1.00
C VAL A 34 -6.67 9.73 1.70
N PRO A 35 -7.70 8.94 1.35
CA PRO A 35 -8.98 8.98 2.04
C PRO A 35 -8.82 8.53 3.50
N PRO A 36 -9.54 9.16 4.45
CA PRO A 36 -9.36 8.90 5.89
C PRO A 36 -9.65 7.45 6.26
N GLN A 37 -10.55 6.79 5.53
CA GLN A 37 -10.91 5.39 5.71
C GLN A 37 -9.73 4.45 5.39
N LEU A 38 -8.86 4.82 4.45
CA LEU A 38 -7.67 4.04 4.06
C LEU A 38 -6.75 3.85 5.26
N ARG A 39 -6.57 4.92 6.05
CA ARG A 39 -5.78 4.88 7.28
C ARG A 39 -6.35 3.89 8.30
N THR A 40 -7.67 3.79 8.42
CA THR A 40 -8.32 2.83 9.33
C THR A 40 -8.04 1.40 8.89
N TYR A 41 -8.17 1.10 7.59
CA TYR A 41 -7.85 -0.21 7.04
C TYR A 41 -6.37 -0.56 7.21
N TYR A 42 -5.47 0.38 6.87
CA TYR A 42 -4.03 0.21 7.06
C TYR A 42 -3.70 -0.17 8.50
N ARG A 43 -4.25 0.55 9.49
CA ARG A 43 -4.03 0.25 10.91
C ARG A 43 -4.54 -1.14 11.31
N ARG A 44 -5.68 -1.58 10.75
CA ARG A 44 -6.22 -2.92 11.01
C ARG A 44 -5.30 -4.01 10.44
N VAL A 45 -4.82 -3.84 9.21
CA VAL A 45 -3.91 -4.80 8.55
C VAL A 45 -2.54 -4.86 9.25
N MET A 46 -2.05 -3.72 9.76
CA MET A 46 -0.75 -3.61 10.44
C MET A 46 -0.79 -3.88 11.96
N SER A 47 -1.98 -4.07 12.53
CA SER A 47 -2.16 -4.38 13.95
C SER A 47 -1.35 -5.62 14.42
N PRO A 48 -1.31 -6.74 13.67
CA PRO A 48 -0.52 -7.91 14.05
C PRO A 48 0.98 -7.60 14.17
N ILE A 49 1.55 -6.85 13.23
CA ILE A 49 2.98 -6.45 13.27
C ILE A 49 3.24 -5.52 14.47
N SER A 50 2.34 -4.57 14.73
CA SER A 50 2.50 -3.63 15.84
C SER A 50 2.54 -4.35 17.20
N SER A 51 1.77 -5.44 17.35
CA SER A 51 1.79 -6.29 18.54
C SER A 51 3.11 -7.07 18.71
N ILE A 52 3.75 -7.47 17.60
CA ILE A 52 5.06 -8.14 17.62
C ILE A 52 6.13 -7.20 18.15
N ILE A 53 6.18 -5.96 17.66
CA ILE A 53 7.19 -4.95 18.08
C ILE A 53 7.06 -4.66 19.59
N GLN A 54 5.84 -4.61 20.12
CA GLN A 54 5.61 -4.38 21.54
C GLN A 54 6.01 -5.58 22.41
N THR A 55 5.77 -6.81 21.93
CA THR A 55 6.11 -8.02 22.69
C THR A 55 7.61 -8.27 22.70
N THR A 56 8.32 -8.09 21.57
CA THR A 56 9.78 -8.20 21.51
C THR A 56 10.48 -7.20 22.43
N ASN A 57 10.01 -5.95 22.50
CA ASN A 57 10.58 -4.93 23.39
C ASN A 57 10.41 -5.26 24.88
N ARG A 58 9.34 -5.94 25.28
CA ARG A 58 9.09 -6.33 26.69
C ARG A 58 9.89 -7.56 27.14
N LEU A 59 10.30 -8.41 26.20
CA LEU A 59 10.87 -9.74 26.50
C LEU A 59 12.41 -9.80 26.41
N SER A 60 13.05 -8.70 26.02
CA SER A 60 14.51 -8.57 25.99
C SER A 60 15.16 -8.78 27.38
N MET A 61 14.39 -8.61 28.46
CA MET A 61 14.87 -8.57 29.85
C MET A 61 14.82 -9.90 30.65
N GLY A 62 14.58 -11.08 30.06
CA GLY A 62 14.69 -12.31 30.88
C GLY A 62 14.23 -13.67 30.35
N THR A 63 13.93 -13.83 29.06
CA THR A 63 13.35 -15.08 28.53
C THR A 63 14.39 -16.17 28.17
N ALA A 64 14.06 -17.44 28.44
CA ALA A 64 14.92 -18.60 28.15
C ALA A 64 15.11 -18.85 26.64
N SER A 65 16.33 -19.27 26.25
CA SER A 65 16.80 -19.38 24.85
C SER A 65 15.88 -20.19 23.91
N GLY A 66 15.33 -21.32 24.36
CA GLY A 66 14.45 -22.15 23.54
C GLY A 66 13.07 -21.54 23.25
N LEU A 67 12.54 -20.72 24.17
CA LEU A 67 11.29 -19.97 23.98
C LEU A 67 11.50 -18.82 22.99
N ARG A 68 12.68 -18.19 23.00
CA ARG A 68 13.06 -17.13 22.03
C ARG A 68 13.07 -17.64 20.60
N SER A 69 13.57 -18.86 20.35
CA SER A 69 13.63 -19.44 19.00
C SER A 69 12.24 -19.75 18.42
N LYS A 70 11.34 -20.38 19.19
CA LYS A 70 9.96 -20.63 18.75
C LYS A 70 9.19 -19.33 18.48
N MET A 71 9.34 -18.33 19.35
CA MET A 71 8.70 -17.02 19.15
C MET A 71 9.28 -16.25 17.96
N ALA A 72 10.57 -16.39 17.66
CA ALA A 72 11.18 -15.78 16.47
C ALA A 72 10.55 -16.33 15.18
N VAL A 73 10.32 -17.65 15.11
CA VAL A 73 9.64 -18.28 13.97
C VAL A 73 8.18 -17.79 13.86
N GLU A 74 7.44 -17.76 14.97
CA GLU A 74 6.06 -17.27 14.99
C GLU A 74 5.96 -15.78 14.57
N ASN A 75 6.94 -14.96 14.93
CA ASN A 75 7.01 -13.56 14.53
C ASN A 75 7.31 -13.39 13.04
N VAL A 76 8.13 -14.27 12.45
CA VAL A 76 8.38 -14.30 11.00
C VAL A 76 7.11 -14.71 10.26
N ASP A 77 6.39 -15.72 10.73
CA ASP A 77 5.14 -16.15 10.07
C ASP A 77 4.08 -15.04 10.08
N LYS A 78 3.93 -14.32 11.21
CA LYS A 78 3.01 -13.19 11.29
C LYS A 78 3.43 -12.01 10.41
N SER A 79 4.73 -11.76 10.23
CA SER A 79 5.21 -10.70 9.35
C SER A 79 4.95 -11.03 7.87
N VAL A 80 5.16 -12.28 7.47
CA VAL A 80 4.83 -12.80 6.14
C VAL A 80 3.32 -12.70 5.89
N GLN A 81 2.50 -13.10 6.86
CA GLN A 81 1.04 -12.98 6.76
C GLN A 81 0.58 -11.52 6.59
N ALA A 82 1.17 -10.60 7.34
CA ALA A 82 0.85 -9.18 7.24
C ALA A 82 1.31 -8.57 5.91
N TYR A 83 2.46 -9.00 5.37
CA TYR A 83 2.92 -8.62 4.03
C TYR A 83 1.91 -9.05 2.95
N HIS A 84 1.48 -10.32 2.96
CA HIS A 84 0.48 -10.79 2.01
C HIS A 84 -0.87 -10.08 2.17
N SER A 85 -1.28 -9.80 3.41
CA SER A 85 -2.52 -9.07 3.71
C SER A 85 -2.46 -7.64 3.19
N MET A 86 -1.31 -6.97 3.34
CA MET A 86 -1.08 -5.61 2.83
C MET A 86 -1.08 -5.58 1.31
N ASN A 87 -0.35 -6.48 0.65
CA ASN A 87 -0.35 -6.56 -0.81
C ASN A 87 -1.77 -6.80 -1.35
N ARG A 88 -2.51 -7.74 -0.76
CA ARG A 88 -3.90 -8.00 -1.16
C ARG A 88 -4.80 -6.78 -0.97
N PHE A 89 -4.65 -6.07 0.15
CA PHE A 89 -5.39 -4.84 0.41
C PHE A 89 -5.08 -3.75 -0.62
N LEU A 90 -3.81 -3.50 -0.90
CA LEU A 90 -3.38 -2.50 -1.88
C LEU A 90 -3.85 -2.85 -3.29
N SER A 91 -3.74 -4.12 -3.71
CA SER A 91 -4.31 -4.57 -4.99
C SER A 91 -5.81 -4.31 -5.06
N ALA A 92 -6.58 -4.70 -4.04
CA ALA A 92 -8.03 -4.49 -4.02
C ALA A 92 -8.42 -3.00 -4.00
N PHE A 93 -7.61 -2.14 -3.38
CA PHE A 93 -7.80 -0.70 -3.41
C PHE A 93 -7.58 -0.15 -4.82
N LEU A 94 -6.46 -0.49 -5.48
CA LEU A 94 -6.13 -0.04 -6.84
C LEU A 94 -7.06 -0.60 -7.92
N GLU A 95 -7.71 -1.74 -7.66
CA GLU A 95 -8.70 -2.35 -8.56
C GLU A 95 -10.13 -1.81 -8.33
N HIS A 96 -10.31 -0.74 -7.53
CA HIS A 96 -11.62 -0.17 -7.16
C HIS A 96 -12.62 -1.22 -6.60
N THR A 97 -12.11 -2.30 -6.01
CA THR A 97 -12.98 -3.38 -5.48
C THR A 97 -13.58 -3.01 -4.12
N LEU A 98 -12.95 -2.09 -3.40
CA LEU A 98 -13.38 -1.57 -2.10
C LEU A 98 -14.30 -0.36 -2.32
N LYS A 99 -15.61 -0.57 -2.32
CA LYS A 99 -16.63 0.46 -2.62
C LYS A 99 -16.62 1.66 -1.66
N ASP A 100 -16.13 1.46 -0.45
CA ASP A 100 -15.95 2.48 0.58
C ASP A 100 -14.63 3.24 0.41
N LEU A 101 -13.71 2.75 -0.43
CA LEU A 101 -12.39 3.30 -0.64
C LEU A 101 -12.16 3.68 -2.11
N ASN A 102 -13.12 4.42 -2.67
CA ASN A 102 -13.01 4.90 -4.04
C ASN A 102 -12.00 6.05 -4.15
N TYR A 103 -11.38 6.15 -5.32
CA TYR A 103 -10.57 7.30 -5.69
C TYR A 103 -10.83 7.70 -7.14
N ASP A 104 -10.49 8.94 -7.46
CA ASP A 104 -10.52 9.48 -8.82
C ASP A 104 -9.10 9.87 -9.28
N VAL A 105 -8.87 9.90 -10.59
CA VAL A 105 -7.57 10.25 -11.20
C VAL A 105 -7.78 11.47 -12.09
N ARG A 106 -7.07 12.57 -11.80
CA ARG A 106 -7.23 13.84 -12.51
C ARG A 106 -5.99 14.71 -12.44
N ASP A 107 -5.93 15.76 -13.24
CA ASP A 107 -4.82 16.71 -13.22
C ASP A 107 -5.03 17.81 -12.15
N LYS A 108 -3.94 18.35 -11.59
CA LYS A 108 -4.02 19.54 -10.72
C LYS A 108 -4.46 20.74 -11.55
N LEU A 109 -5.35 21.56 -11.00
CA LEU A 109 -5.68 22.84 -11.60
C LEU A 109 -4.45 23.75 -11.55
N PHE A 110 -4.31 24.66 -12.52
CA PHE A 110 -3.19 25.62 -12.56
C PHE A 110 -3.00 26.36 -11.23
N MET A 111 -4.10 26.80 -10.61
CA MET A 111 -4.05 27.50 -9.32
C MET A 111 -3.64 26.58 -8.16
N GLU A 112 -4.02 25.30 -8.16
CA GLU A 112 -3.57 24.31 -7.17
C GLU A 112 -2.06 24.08 -7.29
N SER A 113 -1.59 23.94 -8.52
CA SER A 113 -0.16 23.77 -8.80
C SER A 113 0.65 25.03 -8.50
N LEU A 114 0.12 26.22 -8.76
CA LEU A 114 0.81 27.49 -8.52
C LEU A 114 0.95 27.81 -7.03
N LEU A 115 -0.08 27.49 -6.25
CA LEU A 115 -0.15 27.83 -4.83
C LEU A 115 0.28 26.68 -3.91
N ASP A 116 0.52 25.48 -4.47
CA ASP A 116 0.77 24.24 -3.73
C ASP A 116 -0.32 23.94 -2.69
N ILE A 117 -1.58 24.09 -3.12
CA ILE A 117 -2.77 23.83 -2.30
C ILE A 117 -3.73 22.91 -3.06
N GLU A 118 -4.42 22.05 -2.32
CA GLU A 118 -5.52 21.26 -2.87
C GLU A 118 -6.87 21.94 -2.57
N PHE A 119 -7.68 22.23 -3.59
CA PHE A 119 -9.03 22.80 -3.40
C PHE A 119 -10.08 21.76 -3.02
N THR A 120 -9.69 20.48 -2.97
CA THR A 120 -10.61 19.39 -2.70
C THR A 120 -10.86 19.29 -1.21
N GLU A 121 -12.00 19.83 -0.80
CA GLU A 121 -12.53 19.64 0.54
C GLU A 121 -12.69 18.15 0.80
N THR A 122 -12.35 17.71 2.01
CA THR A 122 -12.21 16.33 2.51
C THR A 122 -13.36 15.40 2.08
N SER A 123 -13.36 14.97 0.83
CA SER A 123 -14.32 14.02 0.31
C SER A 123 -13.98 12.65 0.87
N ASP A 124 -14.99 11.82 1.14
CA ASP A 124 -14.80 10.41 1.51
C ASP A 124 -14.00 9.60 0.47
N GLN A 125 -13.74 10.18 -0.70
CA GLN A 125 -12.99 9.60 -1.80
C GLN A 125 -11.57 10.17 -1.90
N GLY A 126 -10.63 9.30 -2.27
CA GLY A 126 -9.25 9.68 -2.56
C GLY A 126 -9.12 10.37 -3.91
N VAL A 127 -8.00 11.07 -4.12
CA VAL A 127 -7.69 11.68 -5.42
C VAL A 127 -6.24 11.43 -5.75
N PHE A 128 -5.98 10.90 -6.94
CA PHE A 128 -4.67 10.80 -7.54
C PHE A 128 -4.49 11.92 -8.55
N TYR A 129 -3.50 12.76 -8.31
CA TYR A 129 -3.08 13.81 -9.21
C TYR A 129 -1.94 13.33 -10.10
N SER A 130 -2.13 13.43 -11.41
CA SER A 130 -1.07 13.26 -12.38
C SER A 130 -0.05 14.38 -12.21
N GLU A 131 1.21 14.02 -11.95
CA GLU A 131 2.32 14.98 -11.91
C GLU A 131 2.87 15.15 -13.32
N THR A 132 2.35 16.16 -14.04
CA THR A 132 2.72 16.47 -15.44
C THR A 132 4.12 17.04 -15.57
#